data_AF-A0AA41VFT2-F1
#
_entry.id   AF-A0AA41VFT2-F1
#
_cell.length_a   1.000
_cell.length_b   1.000
_cell.length_c   1.000
_cell.angle_alpha   90.00
_cell.angle_beta   90.00
_cell.angle_gamma   90.00
#
_symmetry.space_group_name_H-M   'P 1'
#
loop_
_entity.id
_entity.type
_entity.pdbx_description
1 polymer ?
#
loop_
_entity_poly.entity_id
_entity_poly.type
_entity_poly.pdbx_seq_one_letter_code
_entity_poly.pdbx_strand_id
1 'polypeptide(L)'
;EIRKVLTTIKGVAVDLEKDNQSQMVKELEDAVIELLKKSNECAHFSSAVQTVGNSYQPGEGLTDFKKFFDEEVRKTKATDLSSLQNHQSLRLFREAIWHVHHAGQPMPGDEQEEIVMTSTQTSILNITCPLSGKPIHELQDPVRSMDCKHIYEMKVVMHYIKKEKPPCKCPVAGCPKVLQAGKVVCDPLLRIDIDEYRSTNIQTARPTMVEDFTELEEDE
;
A
#
# COMPACT_ATOMS: atom_id res chain seq x y z
N GLU A 1 3.04 10.10 -5.43
CA GLU A 1 4.29 10.15 -6.21
C GLU A 1 5.30 9.09 -5.79
N ILE A 2 5.91 9.13 -4.59
CA ILE A 2 6.96 8.15 -4.23
C ILE A 2 6.53 6.68 -4.36
N ARG A 3 5.31 6.32 -3.95
CA ARG A 3 4.81 4.95 -4.08
C ARG A 3 4.81 4.45 -5.53
N LYS A 4 4.42 5.30 -6.50
CA LYS A 4 4.44 4.95 -7.93
C LYS A 4 5.87 4.68 -8.40
N VAL A 5 6.80 5.55 -8.00
CA VAL A 5 8.23 5.41 -8.32
C VAL A 5 8.76 4.08 -7.76
N LEU A 6 8.43 3.73 -6.51
CA LEU A 6 8.81 2.46 -5.91
C LEU A 6 8.19 1.26 -6.64
N THR A 7 6.94 1.34 -7.08
CA THR A 7 6.31 0.28 -7.90
C THR A 7 7.07 0.07 -9.21
N THR A 8 7.44 1.14 -9.90
CA THR A 8 8.23 1.05 -11.15
C THR A 8 9.61 0.47 -10.88
N ILE A 9 10.31 0.96 -9.86
CA ILE A 9 11.64 0.47 -9.48
C ILE A 9 11.60 -1.01 -9.10
N LYS A 10 10.57 -1.45 -8.36
CA LYS A 10 10.33 -2.87 -8.03
C LYS A 10 10.22 -3.72 -9.30
N GLY A 11 9.44 -3.26 -10.28
CA GLY A 11 9.30 -3.98 -11.56
C GLY A 11 10.65 -4.13 -12.28
N VAL A 12 11.42 -3.05 -12.37
CA VAL A 12 12.77 -3.07 -12.96
C VAL A 12 13.69 -4.02 -12.20
N ALA A 13 13.69 -3.98 -10.87
CA ALA A 13 14.52 -4.86 -10.04
C ALA A 13 14.21 -6.35 -10.27
N VAL A 14 12.92 -6.69 -10.40
CA VAL A 14 12.47 -8.05 -10.73
C VAL A 14 12.98 -8.48 -12.10
N ASP A 15 12.95 -7.60 -13.10
CA ASP A 15 13.44 -7.94 -14.44
C ASP A 15 14.98 -8.10 -14.46
N LEU A 16 15.71 -7.24 -13.77
CA LEU A 16 17.16 -7.36 -13.57
C LEU A 16 17.54 -8.68 -12.86
N GLU A 17 16.75 -9.09 -11.86
CA GLU A 17 16.98 -10.34 -11.13
C GLU A 17 16.75 -11.58 -12.01
N LYS A 18 15.74 -11.56 -12.90
CA LYS A 18 15.52 -12.62 -13.91
C LYS A 18 16.71 -12.73 -14.88
N ASP A 19 17.32 -11.60 -15.22
CA ASP A 19 18.50 -11.53 -16.08
C ASP A 19 19.81 -11.81 -15.31
N ASN A 20 19.72 -12.21 -14.03
CA ASN A 20 20.85 -12.51 -13.14
C ASN A 20 21.82 -11.32 -12.96
N GLN A 21 21.32 -10.08 -13.06
CA GLN A 21 22.10 -8.86 -12.88
C GLN A 21 22.14 -8.42 -11.40
N SER A 22 22.54 -9.32 -10.50
CA SER A 22 22.45 -9.11 -9.05
C SER A 22 23.19 -7.86 -8.53
N GLN A 23 24.28 -7.46 -9.19
CA GLN A 23 24.98 -6.21 -8.85
C GLN A 23 24.12 -4.98 -9.10
N MET A 24 23.38 -4.93 -10.22
CA MET A 24 22.48 -3.82 -10.53
C MET A 24 21.25 -3.84 -9.62
N VAL A 25 20.75 -5.02 -9.25
CA VAL A 25 19.67 -5.16 -8.26
C VAL A 25 20.08 -4.57 -6.91
N LYS A 26 21.30 -4.85 -6.45
CA LYS A 26 21.85 -4.30 -5.20
C LYS A 26 21.99 -2.78 -5.25
N GLU A 27 22.54 -2.24 -6.33
CA GLU A 27 22.65 -0.78 -6.52
C GLU A 27 21.28 -0.10 -6.52
N LEU A 28 20.28 -0.75 -7.13
CA LEU A 28 18.91 -0.27 -7.15
C LEU A 28 18.26 -0.33 -5.77
N GLU A 29 18.52 -1.38 -4.99
CA GLU A 29 18.08 -1.48 -3.59
C GLU A 29 18.67 -0.37 -2.72
N ASP A 30 19.99 -0.14 -2.81
CA ASP A 30 20.68 0.92 -2.07
C ASP A 30 20.07 2.30 -2.41
N ALA A 31 19.77 2.54 -3.69
CA ALA A 31 19.10 3.75 -4.16
C ALA A 31 17.65 3.88 -3.62
N VAL A 32 16.90 2.78 -3.50
CA VAL A 32 15.56 2.77 -2.89
C VAL A 32 15.64 3.13 -1.41
N ILE A 33 16.60 2.56 -0.67
CA ILE A 33 16.82 2.85 0.75
C ILE A 33 17.13 4.35 0.93
N GLU A 34 18.02 4.90 0.10
CA GLU A 34 18.34 6.33 0.13
C GLU A 34 17.12 7.20 -0.20
N LEU A 35 16.36 6.85 -1.24
CA LEU A 35 15.16 7.57 -1.64
C LEU A 35 14.11 7.61 -0.52
N LEU A 36 13.85 6.48 0.13
CA LEU A 36 12.92 6.37 1.25
C LEU A 36 13.36 7.25 2.42
N LYS A 37 14.66 7.20 2.77
CA LYS A 37 15.25 8.05 3.81
C LYS A 37 15.07 9.53 3.49
N LYS A 38 15.40 9.95 2.27
CA LYS A 38 15.28 11.36 1.84
C LYS A 38 13.84 11.84 1.77
N SER A 39 12.93 11.00 1.31
CA SER A 39 11.50 11.32 1.32
C SER A 39 10.96 11.51 2.74
N ASN A 40 11.42 10.70 3.69
CA ASN A 40 11.04 10.85 5.08
C ASN A 40 11.58 12.16 5.67
N GLU A 41 12.86 12.48 5.41
CA GLU A 41 13.45 13.77 5.79
C GLU A 41 12.63 14.95 5.24
N CYS A 42 12.22 14.91 3.97
CA CYS A 42 11.37 15.93 3.37
C CYS A 42 9.99 16.04 4.04
N ALA A 43 9.37 14.92 4.40
CA ALA A 43 8.08 14.92 5.10
C ALA A 43 8.20 15.58 6.48
N HIS A 44 9.25 15.24 7.24
CA HIS A 44 9.56 15.86 8.54
C HIS A 44 9.80 17.36 8.42
N PHE A 45 10.59 17.78 7.42
CA PHE A 45 10.82 19.21 7.17
C PHE A 45 9.52 19.94 6.80
N SER A 46 8.70 19.37 5.91
CA SER A 46 7.42 19.97 5.52
C SER A 46 6.49 20.11 6.73
N SER A 47 6.40 19.08 7.57
CA SER A 47 5.59 19.13 8.79
C SER A 47 6.12 20.17 9.76
N ALA A 48 7.44 20.24 9.98
CA ALA A 48 8.04 21.21 10.87
C ALA A 48 7.81 22.65 10.38
N VAL A 49 7.96 22.93 9.07
CA VAL A 49 7.67 24.26 8.49
C VAL A 49 6.20 24.63 8.73
N GLN A 50 5.27 23.71 8.49
CA GLN A 50 3.84 23.96 8.70
C GLN A 50 3.53 24.22 10.19
N THR A 51 4.08 23.42 11.09
CA THR A 51 3.90 23.62 12.53
C THR A 51 4.46 24.96 12.98
N VAL A 52 5.68 25.30 12.57
CA VAL A 52 6.30 26.58 12.89
C VAL A 52 5.44 27.74 12.37
N GLY A 53 5.00 27.69 11.11
CA GLY A 53 4.17 28.73 10.51
C GLY A 53 2.81 28.89 11.20
N ASN A 54 2.17 27.78 11.59
CA ASN A 54 0.83 27.80 12.19
C ASN A 54 0.84 28.14 13.68
N SER A 55 1.92 27.79 14.40
CA SER A 55 2.03 27.97 15.86
C SER A 55 2.72 29.27 16.27
N TYR A 56 3.40 29.95 15.35
CA TYR A 56 4.13 31.17 15.66
C TYR A 56 3.19 32.29 16.12
N GLN A 57 3.55 32.92 17.24
CA GLN A 57 2.94 34.14 17.76
C GLN A 57 4.06 35.15 18.01
N PRO A 58 3.96 36.40 17.49
CA PRO A 58 4.98 37.42 17.73
C PRO A 58 5.10 37.74 19.22
N GLY A 59 6.31 37.60 19.78
CA GLY A 59 6.64 38.02 21.15
C GLY A 59 7.44 39.32 21.18
N GLU A 60 7.73 39.83 22.38
CA GLU A 60 8.50 41.08 22.57
C GLU A 60 9.99 40.97 22.17
N GLY A 61 10.51 39.75 21.95
CA GLY A 61 11.92 39.49 21.61
C GLY A 61 12.16 38.96 20.20
N LEU A 62 13.40 39.06 19.74
CA LEU A 62 13.84 38.47 18.47
C LEU A 62 13.67 36.95 18.50
N THR A 63 12.92 36.41 17.55
CA THR A 63 12.69 34.96 17.44
C THR A 63 13.82 34.29 16.67
N ASP A 64 14.44 33.28 17.26
CA ASP A 64 15.37 32.39 16.57
C ASP A 64 14.59 31.26 15.86
N PHE A 65 14.18 31.53 14.62
CA PHE A 65 13.44 30.57 13.80
C PHE A 65 14.25 29.32 13.47
N LYS A 66 15.59 29.40 13.42
CA LYS A 66 16.42 28.24 13.14
C LYS A 66 16.35 27.24 14.29
N LYS A 67 16.50 27.71 15.53
CA LYS A 67 16.38 26.86 16.72
C LYS A 67 14.98 26.26 16.85
N PHE A 68 13.94 27.05 16.57
CA PHE A 68 12.56 26.59 16.67
C PHE A 68 12.25 25.52 15.61
N PHE A 69 12.70 25.71 14.37
CA PHE A 69 12.57 24.71 13.31
C PHE A 69 13.36 23.43 13.62
N ASP A 70 14.63 23.56 14.04
CA ASP A 70 15.49 22.41 14.37
C ASP A 70 14.86 21.54 15.48
N GLU A 71 14.21 22.16 16.48
CA GLU A 71 13.52 21.44 17.55
C GLU A 71 12.23 20.75 17.07
N GLU A 72 11.42 21.40 16.22
CA GLU A 72 10.23 20.77 15.64
C GLU A 72 10.59 19.59 14.69
N VAL A 73 11.68 19.70 13.93
CA VAL A 73 12.23 18.57 13.16
C VAL A 73 12.64 17.42 14.07
N ARG A 74 13.24 17.71 15.22
CA ARG A 74 13.63 16.68 16.19
C ARG A 74 12.43 15.96 16.81
N LYS A 75 11.35 16.70 17.09
CA LYS A 75 10.09 16.14 17.61
C LYS A 75 9.38 15.26 16.59
N THR A 76 9.26 15.71 15.34
CA THR A 76 8.58 14.96 14.27
C THR A 76 9.27 13.63 13.95
N LYS A 77 10.61 13.59 14.01
CA LYS A 77 11.39 12.34 13.90
C LYS A 77 11.14 11.33 15.01
N ALA A 78 10.62 11.74 16.18
CA ALA A 78 10.40 10.85 17.31
C ALA A 78 9.03 10.13 17.27
N THR A 79 8.11 10.53 16.39
CA THR A 79 6.73 9.99 16.29
C THR A 79 6.51 9.19 14.99
N ASP A 80 7.58 8.58 14.46
CA ASP A 80 7.70 8.29 13.03
C ASP A 80 6.88 7.08 12.53
N LEU A 81 5.62 7.31 12.15
CA LEU A 81 4.77 6.36 11.40
C LEU A 81 5.24 6.15 9.94
N SER A 82 5.98 7.11 9.38
CA SER A 82 6.52 7.01 8.02
C SER A 82 7.68 6.02 7.96
N SER A 83 8.43 5.85 9.06
CA SER A 83 9.43 4.80 9.20
C SER A 83 8.82 3.42 8.95
N LEU A 84 7.66 3.12 9.56
CA LEU A 84 6.95 1.84 9.40
C LEU A 84 6.47 1.60 7.97
N GLN A 85 5.93 2.62 7.30
CA GLN A 85 5.53 2.52 5.89
C GLN A 85 6.72 2.32 4.94
N ASN A 86 7.86 2.94 5.24
CA ASN A 86 9.09 2.76 4.47
C ASN A 86 9.67 1.35 4.69
N HIS A 87 9.64 0.84 5.92
CA HIS A 87 9.98 -0.54 6.23
C HIS A 87 9.10 -1.52 5.47
N GLN A 88 7.78 -1.30 5.45
CA GLN A 88 6.85 -2.12 4.67
C GLN A 88 7.15 -2.05 3.16
N SER A 89 7.43 -0.86 2.63
CA SER A 89 7.72 -0.67 1.20
C SER A 89 9.03 -1.36 0.78
N LEU A 90 10.07 -1.28 1.62
CA LEU A 90 11.35 -1.94 1.39
C LEU A 90 11.22 -3.47 1.49
N ARG A 91 10.40 -3.96 2.43
CA ARG A 91 10.10 -5.39 2.54
C ARG A 91 9.44 -5.93 1.28
N LEU A 92 8.38 -5.28 0.79
CA LEU A 92 7.68 -5.68 -0.45
C LEU A 92 8.62 -5.65 -1.66
N PHE A 93 9.57 -4.72 -1.68
CA PHE A 93 10.60 -4.66 -2.72
C PHE A 93 11.52 -5.89 -2.69
N ARG A 94 12.05 -6.24 -1.50
CA ARG A 94 12.92 -7.42 -1.31
C ARG A 94 12.20 -8.73 -1.59
N GLU A 95 10.98 -8.88 -1.10
CA GLU A 95 10.15 -10.08 -1.32
C GLU A 95 9.91 -10.32 -2.81
N ALA A 96 9.62 -9.26 -3.59
CA ALA A 96 9.41 -9.39 -5.02
C ALA A 96 10.66 -9.89 -5.77
N ILE A 97 11.85 -9.44 -5.36
CA ILE A 97 13.13 -9.92 -5.90
C ILE A 97 13.36 -11.38 -5.48
N TRP A 98 13.17 -11.71 -4.19
CA TRP A 98 13.32 -13.06 -3.67
C TRP A 98 12.48 -14.09 -4.41
N HIS A 99 11.21 -13.75 -4.68
CA HIS A 99 10.24 -14.60 -5.37
C HIS A 99 10.66 -15.01 -6.79
N VAL A 100 11.59 -14.28 -7.45
CA VAL A 100 12.06 -14.61 -8.80
C VAL A 100 12.65 -16.02 -8.87
N HIS A 101 13.44 -16.40 -7.87
CA HIS A 101 14.13 -17.70 -7.82
C HIS A 101 13.60 -18.62 -6.71
N HIS A 102 12.72 -18.13 -5.83
CA HIS A 102 12.26 -18.84 -4.64
C HIS A 102 10.73 -18.81 -4.50
N ALA A 103 10.01 -18.91 -5.63
CA ALA A 103 8.55 -18.92 -5.64
C ALA A 103 7.99 -19.99 -4.68
N GLY A 104 7.09 -19.57 -3.78
CA GLY A 104 6.47 -20.45 -2.77
C GLY A 104 7.31 -20.65 -1.50
N GLN A 105 8.52 -20.09 -1.43
CA GLN A 105 9.35 -20.10 -0.22
C GLN A 105 9.33 -18.73 0.46
N PRO A 106 9.15 -18.66 1.80
CA PRO A 106 9.26 -17.41 2.52
C PRO A 106 10.69 -16.86 2.46
N MET A 107 10.84 -15.53 2.46
CA MET A 107 12.15 -14.88 2.50
C MET A 107 12.83 -15.13 3.86
N PRO A 108 14.10 -15.59 3.91
CA PRO A 108 14.81 -15.83 5.17
C PRO A 108 14.95 -14.56 6.03
N GLY A 109 14.76 -14.69 7.34
CA GLY A 109 14.87 -13.57 8.29
C GLY A 109 13.54 -12.87 8.64
N ASP A 110 12.43 -13.35 8.09
CA ASP A 110 11.07 -12.80 8.29
C ASP A 110 10.36 -13.37 9.55
N GLU A 111 11.08 -14.13 10.38
CA GLU A 111 10.51 -14.86 11.54
C GLU A 111 10.33 -14.00 12.82
N GLN A 112 10.81 -12.75 12.82
CA GLN A 112 10.86 -11.91 14.04
C GLN A 112 9.82 -10.79 14.12
N GLU A 113 9.00 -10.60 13.08
CA GLU A 113 7.92 -9.60 13.10
C GLU A 113 6.57 -10.32 13.00
N GLU A 114 5.95 -10.48 14.18
CA GLU A 114 4.55 -10.85 14.45
C GLU A 114 3.76 -11.44 13.27
N ILE A 115 3.48 -12.73 13.36
CA ILE A 115 2.59 -13.51 12.49
C ILE A 115 1.23 -12.78 12.35
N VAL A 116 1.12 -11.93 11.33
CA VAL A 116 -0.13 -11.65 10.66
C VAL A 116 -0.05 -12.35 9.32
N MET A 117 -0.38 -13.65 9.36
CA MET A 117 -0.77 -14.45 8.21
C MET A 117 -1.92 -13.75 7.47
N THR A 118 -1.59 -12.90 6.51
CA THR A 118 -2.44 -12.62 5.34
C THR A 118 -1.51 -12.35 4.17
N SER A 119 -1.12 -13.45 3.54
CA SER A 119 -0.46 -13.50 2.24
C SER A 119 -1.08 -12.45 1.30
N THR A 120 -0.27 -11.54 0.76
CA THR A 120 -0.65 -10.37 -0.07
C THR A 120 -1.37 -9.23 0.68
N GLN A 121 -0.62 -8.44 1.48
CA GLN A 121 -1.13 -7.19 2.08
C GLN A 121 -1.31 -6.07 1.03
N THR A 122 -2.23 -6.27 0.10
CA THR A 122 -2.81 -5.15 -0.65
C THR A 122 -3.71 -4.36 0.29
N SER A 123 -3.74 -3.03 0.18
CA SER A 123 -4.65 -2.20 0.99
C SER A 123 -6.14 -2.36 0.60
N ILE A 124 -6.42 -3.37 -0.22
CA ILE A 124 -7.71 -3.72 -0.81
C ILE A 124 -8.42 -4.67 0.13
N LEU A 125 -9.52 -4.22 0.72
CA LEU A 125 -10.33 -5.03 1.64
C LEU A 125 -11.41 -5.86 0.92
N ASN A 126 -11.65 -5.61 -0.36
CA ASN A 126 -12.63 -6.34 -1.15
C ASN A 126 -12.21 -6.37 -2.63
N ILE A 127 -12.31 -7.56 -3.24
CA ILE A 127 -11.94 -7.80 -4.64
C ILE A 127 -13.09 -7.63 -5.63
N THR A 128 -14.32 -7.53 -5.11
CA THR A 128 -15.55 -7.24 -5.86
C THR A 128 -16.29 -6.08 -5.23
N CYS A 129 -16.91 -5.23 -6.05
CA CYS A 129 -17.81 -4.20 -5.55
C CYS A 129 -19.05 -4.86 -4.95
N PRO A 130 -19.37 -4.62 -3.66
CA PRO A 130 -20.49 -5.28 -2.98
C PRO A 130 -21.88 -4.82 -3.48
N LEU A 131 -21.94 -3.76 -4.29
CA LEU A 131 -23.20 -3.24 -4.85
C LEU A 131 -23.41 -3.64 -6.31
N SER A 132 -22.36 -3.61 -7.13
CA SER A 132 -22.46 -3.94 -8.56
C SER A 132 -22.08 -5.38 -8.88
N GLY A 133 -21.43 -6.09 -7.95
CA GLY A 133 -20.87 -7.43 -8.17
C GLY A 133 -19.63 -7.47 -9.07
N LYS A 134 -19.28 -6.36 -9.71
CA LYS A 134 -18.12 -6.30 -10.62
C LYS A 134 -16.80 -6.43 -9.86
N PRO A 135 -15.80 -7.12 -10.40
CA PRO A 135 -14.48 -7.14 -9.80
C PRO A 135 -13.84 -5.74 -9.85
N ILE A 136 -13.02 -5.42 -8.85
CA ILE A 136 -12.50 -4.05 -8.65
C ILE A 136 -11.65 -3.54 -9.82
N HIS A 137 -11.01 -4.45 -10.56
CA HIS A 137 -10.17 -4.13 -11.73
C HIS A 137 -10.98 -3.83 -13.00
N GLU A 138 -12.30 -4.09 -12.99
CA GLU A 138 -13.22 -3.78 -14.10
C GLU A 138 -14.12 -2.57 -13.79
N LEU A 139 -13.92 -1.91 -12.64
CA LEU A 139 -14.69 -0.72 -12.28
C LEU A 139 -14.27 0.46 -13.14
N GLN A 140 -15.25 1.21 -13.65
CA GLN A 140 -14.98 2.39 -14.47
C GLN A 140 -14.44 3.53 -13.60
N ASP A 141 -15.16 3.81 -12.51
CA ASP A 141 -14.84 4.86 -11.55
C ASP A 141 -14.75 4.26 -10.13
N PRO A 142 -13.65 3.56 -9.78
CA PRO A 142 -13.48 2.97 -8.47
C PRO A 142 -13.37 4.06 -7.40
N VAL A 143 -14.10 3.90 -6.31
CA VAL A 143 -14.05 4.80 -5.14
C VAL A 143 -13.93 4.02 -3.85
N ARG A 144 -13.26 4.59 -2.87
CA ARG A 144 -13.03 3.99 -1.56
C ARG A 144 -13.69 4.83 -0.47
N SER A 145 -14.32 4.16 0.49
CA SER A 145 -14.80 4.84 1.71
C SER A 145 -13.63 5.19 2.61
N MET A 146 -13.53 6.43 3.08
CA MET A 146 -12.49 6.84 4.02
C MET A 146 -12.67 6.22 5.41
N ASP A 147 -13.90 5.85 5.80
CA ASP A 147 -14.21 5.32 7.13
C ASP A 147 -14.00 3.80 7.24
N CYS A 148 -14.18 3.05 6.14
CA CYS A 148 -14.11 1.57 6.14
C CYS A 148 -13.22 0.96 5.06
N LYS A 149 -12.63 1.77 4.18
CA LYS A 149 -11.69 1.37 3.12
C LYS A 149 -12.22 0.37 2.07
N HIS A 150 -13.52 0.04 2.09
CA HIS A 150 -14.14 -0.76 1.02
C HIS A 150 -14.29 0.04 -0.28
N ILE A 151 -14.15 -0.67 -1.40
CA ILE A 151 -14.12 -0.16 -2.77
C ILE A 151 -15.47 -0.39 -3.46
N TYR A 152 -15.95 0.61 -4.18
CA TYR A 152 -17.22 0.62 -4.89
C TYR A 152 -17.11 1.23 -6.28
N GLU A 153 -18.11 0.99 -7.13
CA GLU A 153 -18.35 1.76 -8.35
C GLU A 153 -19.04 3.08 -8.00
N MET A 154 -18.46 4.22 -8.41
CA MET A 154 -18.91 5.57 -8.04
C MET A 154 -20.41 5.78 -8.26
N LYS A 155 -20.89 5.49 -9.48
CA LYS A 155 -22.29 5.74 -9.85
C LYS A 155 -23.26 4.90 -9.01
N VAL A 156 -22.87 3.67 -8.70
CA VAL A 156 -23.71 2.71 -7.97
C VAL A 156 -23.77 3.06 -6.48
N VAL A 157 -22.64 3.37 -5.85
CA VAL A 157 -22.61 3.73 -4.43
C VAL A 157 -23.29 5.07 -4.18
N MET A 158 -23.16 6.04 -5.08
CA MET A 158 -23.86 7.32 -4.96
C MET A 158 -25.38 7.15 -5.11
N HIS A 159 -25.84 6.26 -5.99
CA HIS A 159 -27.26 5.92 -6.08
C HIS A 159 -27.76 5.20 -4.82
N TYR A 160 -26.98 4.26 -4.29
CA TYR A 160 -27.29 3.55 -3.05
C TYR A 160 -27.43 4.50 -1.86
N ILE A 161 -26.49 5.42 -1.67
CA ILE A 161 -26.53 6.43 -0.58
C ILE A 161 -27.75 7.37 -0.72
N LYS A 162 -28.16 7.70 -1.96
CA LYS A 162 -29.34 8.54 -2.22
C LYS A 162 -30.67 7.81 -2.00
N LYS A 163 -30.72 6.52 -2.30
CA LYS A 163 -31.94 5.70 -2.23
C LYS A 163 -32.22 5.20 -0.82
N GLU A 164 -31.17 4.87 -0.07
CA GLU A 164 -31.31 4.35 1.29
C GLU A 164 -31.69 5.43 2.31
N LYS A 165 -32.47 5.03 3.31
CA LYS A 165 -32.82 5.93 4.42
C LYS A 165 -31.61 6.11 5.33
N PRO A 166 -31.31 7.34 5.79
CA PRO A 166 -30.25 7.55 6.77
C PRO A 166 -30.52 6.74 8.06
N PRO A 167 -29.50 6.08 8.65
CA PRO A 167 -28.10 5.99 8.21
C PRO A 167 -27.86 4.89 7.18
N CYS A 168 -27.29 5.26 6.03
CA CYS A 168 -26.91 4.33 4.96
C CYS A 168 -25.69 3.48 5.39
N LYS A 169 -25.90 2.22 5.77
CA LYS A 169 -24.80 1.33 6.22
C LYS A 169 -23.98 0.81 5.04
N CYS A 170 -22.71 0.51 5.31
CA CYS A 170 -21.85 -0.24 4.40
C CYS A 170 -22.50 -1.60 4.06
N PRO A 171 -22.59 -1.96 2.76
CA PRO A 171 -23.22 -3.22 2.33
C PRO A 171 -22.33 -4.46 2.54
N VAL A 172 -21.06 -4.28 2.93
CA VAL A 172 -20.17 -5.41 3.25
C VAL A 172 -20.61 -6.04 4.58
N ALA A 173 -20.81 -7.35 4.56
CA ALA A 173 -21.22 -8.12 5.74
C ALA A 173 -20.27 -7.87 6.92
N GLY A 174 -20.84 -7.58 8.10
CA GLY A 174 -20.07 -7.33 9.32
C GLY A 174 -19.42 -5.95 9.44
N CYS A 175 -19.53 -5.07 8.43
CA CYS A 175 -19.00 -3.70 8.53
C CYS A 175 -19.99 -2.77 9.25
N PRO A 176 -19.64 -2.19 10.42
CA PRO A 176 -20.57 -1.34 11.17
C PRO A 176 -20.61 0.12 10.66
N LYS A 177 -19.78 0.47 9.68
CA LYS A 177 -19.59 1.86 9.24
C LYS A 177 -20.75 2.34 8.36
N VAL A 178 -21.04 3.63 8.47
CA VAL A 178 -22.07 4.32 7.68
C VAL A 178 -21.41 5.04 6.52
N LEU A 179 -21.96 4.87 5.32
CA LEU A 179 -21.48 5.54 4.11
C LEU A 179 -22.01 6.98 4.05
N GLN A 180 -21.11 7.89 3.74
CA GLN A 180 -21.42 9.31 3.51
C GLN A 180 -20.87 9.70 2.14
N ALA A 181 -21.68 10.40 1.33
CA ALA A 181 -21.30 10.79 -0.02
C ALA A 181 -19.98 11.58 -0.06
N GLY A 182 -19.77 12.51 0.88
CA GLY A 182 -18.53 13.29 0.99
C GLY A 182 -17.29 12.51 1.43
N LYS A 183 -17.45 11.25 1.89
CA LYS A 183 -16.36 10.40 2.37
C LYS A 183 -16.07 9.20 1.46
N VAL A 184 -16.77 9.09 0.34
CA VAL A 184 -16.52 8.09 -0.68
C VAL A 184 -15.81 8.78 -1.83
N VAL A 185 -14.51 8.52 -1.96
CA VAL A 185 -13.62 9.27 -2.86
C VAL A 185 -12.72 8.32 -3.64
N CYS A 186 -12.35 8.70 -4.87
CA CYS A 186 -11.25 8.05 -5.56
C CYS A 186 -9.95 8.70 -5.09
N ASP A 187 -9.33 8.15 -4.05
CA ASP A 187 -8.02 8.64 -3.63
C ASP A 187 -6.94 8.28 -4.68
N PRO A 188 -5.84 9.06 -4.81
CA PRO A 188 -4.83 8.81 -5.83
C PRO A 188 -4.09 7.46 -5.70
N LEU A 189 -4.15 6.82 -4.53
CA LEU A 189 -3.48 5.55 -4.25
C LEU A 189 -4.38 4.36 -4.63
N LEU A 190 -5.70 4.51 -4.57
CA LEU A 190 -6.66 3.45 -4.91
C LEU A 190 -6.42 2.83 -6.28
N ARG A 191 -6.14 3.64 -7.31
CA ARG A 191 -5.83 3.12 -8.65
C ARG A 191 -4.53 2.33 -8.68
N ILE A 192 -3.51 2.81 -7.97
CA ILE A 192 -2.22 2.12 -7.85
C ILE A 192 -2.42 0.77 -7.17
N ASP A 193 -3.19 0.73 -6.08
CA ASP A 193 -3.47 -0.51 -5.36
C ASP A 193 -4.20 -1.51 -6.28
N ILE A 194 -5.20 -1.06 -7.05
CA ILE A 194 -5.95 -1.91 -7.99
C ILE A 194 -5.03 -2.44 -9.09
N ASP A 195 -4.16 -1.60 -9.65
CA ASP A 195 -3.21 -1.98 -10.70
C ASP A 195 -2.16 -2.97 -10.17
N GLU A 196 -1.70 -2.78 -8.93
CA GLU A 196 -0.79 -3.71 -8.25
C GLU A 196 -1.47 -5.06 -7.99
N TYR A 197 -2.69 -5.06 -7.46
CA TYR A 197 -3.49 -6.28 -7.29
C TYR A 197 -3.66 -7.03 -8.60
N ARG A 198 -3.96 -6.32 -9.70
CA ARG A 198 -4.07 -6.91 -11.03
C ARG A 198 -2.76 -7.58 -11.45
N SER A 199 -1.64 -6.88 -11.28
CA SER A 199 -0.32 -7.36 -11.69
C SER A 199 0.11 -8.62 -10.93
N THR A 200 -0.12 -8.64 -9.61
CA THR A 200 0.16 -9.82 -8.76
C THR A 200 -0.76 -10.99 -9.09
N ASN A 201 -2.06 -10.73 -9.30
CA ASN A 201 -3.01 -11.80 -9.60
C ASN A 201 -2.77 -12.43 -10.99
N ILE A 202 -2.33 -11.65 -11.99
CA ILE A 202 -1.92 -12.20 -13.29
C ILE A 202 -0.70 -13.13 -13.14
N GLN A 203 0.21 -12.84 -12.22
CA GLN A 203 1.37 -13.69 -11.95
C GLN A 203 0.96 -15.00 -11.24
N THR A 204 -0.01 -14.96 -10.31
CA THR A 204 -0.52 -16.15 -9.61
C THR A 204 -1.49 -16.99 -10.45
N ALA A 205 -2.12 -16.41 -11.48
CA ALA A 205 -3.08 -17.09 -12.34
C ALA A 205 -2.45 -17.92 -13.48
N ARG A 206 -1.11 -18.05 -13.54
CA ARG A 206 -0.46 -19.15 -14.29
C ARG A 206 -0.55 -20.40 -13.41
N PRO A 207 -1.52 -21.31 -13.62
CA PRO A 207 -1.61 -22.50 -12.81
C PRO A 207 -0.49 -23.41 -13.29
N THR A 208 0.55 -23.58 -12.48
CA THR A 208 1.38 -24.79 -12.58
C THR A 208 0.41 -25.95 -12.43
N MET A 209 0.28 -26.74 -13.49
CA MET A 209 -0.56 -27.93 -13.52
C MET A 209 -0.17 -28.80 -12.32
N VAL A 210 -1.03 -28.88 -11.31
CA VAL A 210 -0.92 -29.90 -10.28
C VAL A 210 -1.44 -31.16 -10.95
N GLU A 211 -0.54 -31.95 -11.54
CA GLU A 211 -0.86 -33.30 -11.99
C GLU A 211 -1.10 -34.16 -10.74
N ASP A 212 -2.32 -34.65 -10.63
CA ASP A 212 -2.75 -35.59 -9.61
C ASP A 212 -2.17 -36.97 -9.95
N PHE A 213 -1.13 -37.39 -9.23
CA PHE A 213 -0.45 -38.69 -9.39
C PHE A 213 -1.04 -39.78 -8.48
N THR A 214 -2.35 -39.76 -8.20
CA THR A 214 -2.98 -40.90 -7.53
C THR A 214 -3.30 -42.02 -8.54
N GLU A 215 -2.26 -42.67 -9.06
CA GLU A 215 -2.38 -44.03 -9.57
C GLU A 215 -2.42 -44.98 -8.38
N LEU A 216 -3.60 -45.53 -8.10
CA LEU A 216 -3.74 -46.68 -7.21
C LEU A 216 -3.23 -47.89 -8.01
N GLU A 217 -2.06 -48.42 -7.63
CA GLU A 217 -1.63 -49.74 -8.07
C GLU A 217 -2.69 -50.76 -7.63
N GLU A 218 -3.38 -51.38 -8.58
CA GLU A 218 -4.25 -52.52 -8.33
C GLU A 218 -3.35 -53.73 -8.04
N ASP A 219 -3.24 -54.10 -6.76
CA ASP A 219 -2.58 -55.33 -6.32
C ASP A 219 -3.33 -56.57 -6.88
N GLU A 220 -2.59 -57.45 -7.56
CA GLU A 220 -3.00 -58.76 -8.12
C GLU A 220 -3.25 -59.82 -7.04
#